data_AF-A0ABD0YK51-F1
#
_entry.id   AF-A0ABD0YK51-F1
#
_cell.length_a   1.000
_cell.length_b   1.000
_cell.length_c   1.000
_cell.angle_alpha   90.00
_cell.angle_beta   90.00
_cell.angle_gamma   90.00
#
_symmetry.space_group_name_H-M   'P 1'
#
loop_
_entity.id
_entity.type
_entity.pdbx_description
1 polymer ?
#
loop_
_entity_poly.entity_id
_entity_poly.type
_entity_poly.pdbx_seq_one_letter_code
_entity_poly.pdbx_strand_id
1 'polypeptide(L)'
;NNTGWEDYWQKKSSGPVGNGGFDAPFTHVEERISYFREDVGLNDFLAQMSLFYPTWLDPKKYQEGIYFKRGELFYYTMQQISARYSLERIYNGMPKTDMLYWDQPIKVGYNPKVTSPGGEVLYPRAFNMVPRVFNPAGVWKAEIIERRMIDDLDFGIIFWVEYVSGPMGYSLTAARDPAFYMFLNRLMYIFKHHKDAMPAYTKNDLHFPGVKIESVEVSKLITYFDHFDIDATYGLPIPADKSYKDYHYFGMQSRLNHKPFTYKLTVSSDHPTDAIVRIFIGPKFDSEDHPLTLDEAREAYVELDRFAVKLTKGETVIERNSKESTAFTEDKEGIRSMYTRVKNSIETKETFYVTDSYTCGMPERLMIPKGSHDGRHFMMYMMVTPFEHKRQFESPIYCGGSQYYDGLPYGFPFDRRVEYEDVFNVPNFHREDVLVYHKYESEINKS
;
A
#
# COMPACT_ATOMS: atom_id res chain seq x y z
N ASN A 1 36.78 12.47 7.17
CA ASN A 1 36.76 13.10 5.84
C ASN A 1 35.74 12.45 4.90
N ASN A 2 34.46 12.51 5.24
CA ASN A 2 33.33 12.32 4.30
C ASN A 2 32.30 13.42 4.55
N THR A 3 32.81 14.65 4.63
CA THR A 3 32.03 15.88 4.82
C THR A 3 31.93 16.55 3.45
N GLY A 4 30.75 16.47 2.85
CA GLY A 4 30.31 17.06 1.59
C GLY A 4 31.23 18.07 0.90
N TRP A 5 31.98 17.58 -0.10
CA TRP A 5 32.51 18.47 -1.15
C TRP A 5 32.43 17.90 -2.58
N GLU A 6 31.54 16.93 -2.83
CA GLU A 6 31.25 16.44 -4.19
C GLU A 6 29.77 16.58 -4.59
N ASP A 7 28.91 17.10 -3.71
CA ASP A 7 27.44 17.09 -3.89
C ASP A 7 26.87 18.28 -4.70
N TYR A 8 27.69 19.09 -5.38
CA TYR A 8 27.16 20.30 -6.00
C TYR A 8 26.76 20.20 -7.48
N TRP A 9 26.96 19.08 -8.19
CA TRP A 9 26.54 19.03 -9.62
C TRP A 9 26.01 17.71 -10.18
N GLN A 10 25.95 16.62 -9.42
CA GLN A 10 25.34 15.37 -9.92
C GLN A 10 24.76 14.57 -8.76
N LYS A 11 23.61 13.94 -9.01
CA LYS A 11 22.97 12.84 -8.24
C LYS A 11 21.89 13.27 -7.26
N LYS A 12 20.66 13.06 -7.73
CA LYS A 12 19.45 12.84 -6.95
C LYS A 12 19.67 11.72 -5.90
N SER A 13 18.72 11.61 -4.99
CA SER A 13 18.59 10.67 -3.85
C SER A 13 18.90 9.19 -4.19
N SER A 14 18.67 8.26 -3.25
CA SER A 14 18.53 6.84 -3.59
C SER A 14 17.68 6.67 -4.87
N GLY A 15 18.00 5.65 -5.69
CA GLY A 15 17.34 5.57 -6.99
C GLY A 15 17.85 4.51 -7.95
N PRO A 16 17.08 4.25 -9.03
CA PRO A 16 17.52 3.40 -10.11
C PRO A 16 18.84 3.94 -10.68
N VAL A 17 19.78 3.05 -11.00
CA VAL A 17 21.02 3.46 -11.68
C VAL A 17 20.63 3.97 -13.08
N GLY A 18 21.44 4.79 -13.75
CA GLY A 18 21.27 5.22 -15.15
C GLY A 18 22.12 4.39 -16.11
N ASN A 19 21.71 4.21 -17.38
CA ASN A 19 22.40 3.34 -18.35
C ASN A 19 23.85 3.76 -18.67
N GLY A 20 24.30 4.94 -18.24
CA GLY A 20 25.73 5.26 -18.14
C GLY A 20 26.16 5.15 -16.69
N GLY A 21 27.13 4.26 -16.41
CA GLY A 21 27.54 3.92 -15.05
C GLY A 21 27.77 5.14 -14.17
N PHE A 22 27.35 5.04 -12.90
CA PHE A 22 27.49 5.93 -11.73
C PHE A 22 27.37 7.48 -11.88
N ASP A 23 27.52 8.08 -13.06
CA ASP A 23 27.65 9.51 -13.36
C ASP A 23 26.85 9.97 -14.60
N ALA A 24 25.88 9.19 -15.11
CA ALA A 24 25.08 9.64 -16.26
C ALA A 24 23.97 10.63 -15.86
N PRO A 25 23.77 11.72 -16.64
CA PRO A 25 22.71 12.72 -16.42
C PRO A 25 21.30 12.22 -16.79
N PHE A 26 21.15 10.94 -17.20
CA PHE A 26 19.87 10.35 -17.60
C PHE A 26 19.27 9.54 -16.45
N THR A 27 18.29 10.16 -15.79
CA THR A 27 17.47 9.57 -14.73
C THR A 27 16.55 8.50 -15.31
N HIS A 28 16.65 7.26 -14.84
CA HIS A 28 15.79 6.16 -15.28
C HIS A 28 14.32 6.45 -14.96
N VAL A 29 13.38 6.00 -15.81
CA VAL A 29 11.94 6.31 -15.67
C VAL A 29 11.35 5.94 -14.31
N GLU A 30 11.89 4.89 -13.68
CA GLU A 30 11.53 4.44 -12.31
C GLU A 30 11.78 5.47 -11.22
N GLU A 31 12.58 6.50 -11.48
CA GLU A 31 12.79 7.60 -10.55
C GLU A 31 11.56 8.51 -10.45
N ARG A 32 10.69 8.54 -11.46
CA ARG A 32 9.45 9.35 -11.42
C ARG A 32 8.55 9.01 -10.24
N ILE A 33 8.62 7.77 -9.77
CA ILE A 33 7.82 7.22 -8.66
C ILE A 33 8.68 6.92 -7.42
N SER A 34 9.89 7.49 -7.32
CA SER A 34 10.74 7.35 -6.13
C SER A 34 10.05 7.89 -4.88
N TYR A 35 9.25 8.95 -4.99
CA TYR A 35 8.47 9.50 -3.87
C TYR A 35 7.53 8.47 -3.22
N PHE A 36 7.07 7.47 -3.97
CA PHE A 36 6.23 6.39 -3.45
C PHE A 36 7.10 5.27 -2.86
N ARG A 37 8.09 4.79 -3.63
CA ARG A 37 8.96 3.67 -3.23
C ARG A 37 9.84 3.99 -2.01
N GLU A 38 10.26 5.24 -1.88
CA GLU A 38 11.13 5.75 -0.82
C GLU A 38 10.37 6.50 0.28
N ASP A 39 9.04 6.50 0.23
CA ASP A 39 8.22 7.03 1.32
C ASP A 39 8.50 6.23 2.60
N VAL A 40 8.84 6.95 3.67
CA VAL A 40 9.21 6.32 4.96
C VAL A 40 8.04 5.59 5.60
N GLY A 41 6.81 6.07 5.41
CA GLY A 41 5.61 5.43 5.96
C GLY A 41 5.21 4.16 5.22
N LEU A 42 5.37 4.11 3.89
CA LEU A 42 5.16 2.88 3.13
C LEU A 42 6.13 1.78 3.56
N ASN A 43 7.41 2.14 3.73
CA ASN A 43 8.44 1.20 4.18
C ASN A 43 8.25 0.81 5.65
N ASP A 44 7.84 1.74 6.51
CA ASP A 44 7.46 1.43 7.90
C ASP A 44 6.23 0.52 7.98
N PHE A 45 5.22 0.72 7.11
CA PHE A 45 4.06 -0.15 7.01
C PHE A 45 4.46 -1.60 6.66
N LEU A 46 5.33 -1.80 5.67
CA LEU A 46 5.85 -3.13 5.31
C LEU A 46 6.63 -3.78 6.47
N ALA A 47 7.43 -3.00 7.18
CA ALA A 47 8.15 -3.48 8.36
C ALA A 47 7.20 -3.88 9.48
N GLN A 48 6.19 -3.07 9.77
CA GLN A 48 5.15 -3.40 10.73
C GLN A 48 4.40 -4.67 10.35
N MET A 49 3.99 -4.85 9.09
CA MET A 49 3.36 -6.08 8.64
C MET A 49 4.23 -7.31 8.95
N SER A 50 5.54 -7.21 8.78
CA SER A 50 6.49 -8.28 9.09
C SER A 50 6.60 -8.55 10.61
N LEU A 51 6.40 -7.54 11.45
CA LEU A 51 6.41 -7.64 12.92
C LEU A 51 5.10 -8.15 13.50
N PHE A 52 3.95 -7.73 12.94
CA PHE A 52 2.62 -8.20 13.34
C PHE A 52 2.33 -9.61 12.84
N TYR A 53 2.86 -9.97 11.66
CA TYR A 53 2.66 -11.28 11.04
C TYR A 53 3.97 -12.03 10.78
N PRO A 54 4.81 -12.24 11.82
CA PRO A 54 6.12 -12.86 11.66
C PRO A 54 6.01 -14.28 11.15
N THR A 55 6.71 -14.61 10.06
CA THR A 55 6.60 -15.90 9.35
C THR A 55 7.00 -17.10 10.21
N TRP A 56 7.82 -16.88 11.23
CA TRP A 56 8.31 -17.91 12.15
C TRP A 56 7.40 -18.19 13.36
N LEU A 57 6.38 -17.37 13.59
CA LEU A 57 5.50 -17.52 14.75
C LEU A 57 4.29 -18.41 14.43
N ASP A 58 4.03 -19.39 15.30
CA ASP A 58 2.88 -20.29 15.23
C ASP A 58 1.59 -19.59 15.73
N PRO A 59 0.60 -19.35 14.84
CA PRO A 59 -0.67 -18.72 15.22
C PRO A 59 -1.45 -19.49 16.29
N LYS A 60 -1.38 -20.83 16.30
CA LYS A 60 -2.17 -21.67 17.22
C LYS A 60 -1.76 -21.47 18.67
N LYS A 61 -0.49 -21.11 18.88
CA LYS A 61 0.08 -20.93 20.23
C LYS A 61 -0.12 -19.52 20.79
N TYR A 62 -0.22 -18.49 19.95
CA TYR A 62 -0.11 -17.08 20.35
C TYR A 62 -1.35 -16.22 20.03
N GLN A 63 -2.56 -16.81 20.14
CA GLN A 63 -3.89 -16.23 19.90
C GLN A 63 -4.36 -16.25 18.43
N GLU A 64 -5.34 -17.10 18.12
CA GLU A 64 -5.91 -17.27 16.78
C GLU A 64 -6.60 -16.00 16.22
N GLY A 65 -7.08 -15.10 17.09
CA GLY A 65 -7.91 -13.95 16.72
C GLY A 65 -7.21 -12.95 15.79
N ILE A 66 -5.96 -12.59 16.10
CA ILE A 66 -5.16 -11.65 15.28
C ILE A 66 -4.66 -12.29 13.97
N TYR A 67 -4.61 -13.62 13.92
CA TYR A 67 -4.15 -14.38 12.75
C TYR A 67 -5.30 -14.96 11.91
N PHE A 68 -6.51 -14.46 12.12
CA PHE A 68 -7.67 -14.85 11.34
C PHE A 68 -7.41 -14.63 9.84
N LYS A 69 -7.61 -15.69 9.03
CA LYS A 69 -7.39 -15.66 7.57
C LYS A 69 -6.01 -15.12 7.14
N ARG A 70 -4.97 -15.35 7.94
CA ARG A 70 -3.61 -14.82 7.70
C ARG A 70 -3.09 -14.95 6.26
N GLY A 71 -3.32 -16.10 5.59
CA GLY A 71 -2.88 -16.29 4.20
C GLY A 71 -3.65 -15.42 3.19
N GLU A 72 -4.96 -15.28 3.40
CA GLU A 72 -5.82 -14.42 2.57
C GLU A 72 -5.50 -12.94 2.80
N LEU A 73 -5.26 -12.55 4.06
CA LEU A 73 -4.80 -11.21 4.42
C LEU A 73 -3.44 -10.92 3.78
N PHE A 74 -2.50 -11.86 3.82
CA PHE A 74 -1.19 -11.69 3.18
C PHE A 74 -1.35 -11.43 1.68
N TYR A 75 -2.13 -12.26 0.97
CA TYR A 75 -2.42 -12.05 -0.45
C TYR A 75 -3.03 -10.67 -0.69
N TYR A 76 -4.07 -10.32 0.07
CA TYR A 76 -4.77 -9.05 -0.06
C TYR A 76 -3.84 -7.85 0.16
N THR A 77 -3.08 -7.81 1.27
CA THR A 77 -2.18 -6.69 1.55
C THR A 77 -1.09 -6.55 0.49
N MET A 78 -0.54 -7.66 0.02
CA MET A 78 0.45 -7.67 -1.07
C MET A 78 -0.14 -7.21 -2.41
N GLN A 79 -1.35 -7.66 -2.75
CA GLN A 79 -2.07 -7.23 -3.94
C GLN A 79 -2.38 -5.73 -3.88
N GLN A 80 -2.80 -5.21 -2.73
CA GLN A 80 -3.11 -3.80 -2.53
C GLN A 80 -1.88 -2.89 -2.67
N ILE A 81 -0.71 -3.33 -2.18
CA ILE A 81 0.56 -2.64 -2.42
C ILE A 81 0.92 -2.64 -3.91
N SER A 82 0.73 -3.77 -4.60
CA SER A 82 0.97 -3.87 -6.05
C SER A 82 0.00 -3.00 -6.86
N ALA A 83 -1.28 -2.98 -6.48
CA ALA A 83 -2.31 -2.14 -7.07
C ALA A 83 -1.94 -0.67 -6.94
N ARG A 84 -1.60 -0.24 -5.72
CA ARG A 84 -1.20 1.13 -5.44
C ARG A 84 0.04 1.56 -6.22
N TYR A 85 1.05 0.67 -6.30
CA TYR A 85 2.24 0.89 -7.13
C TYR A 85 1.89 0.99 -8.62
N SER A 86 1.00 0.13 -9.11
CA SER A 86 0.54 0.13 -10.50
C SER A 86 -0.18 1.42 -10.85
N LEU A 87 -1.01 1.96 -9.95
CA LEU A 87 -1.61 3.29 -10.12
C LEU A 87 -0.52 4.37 -10.23
N GLU A 88 0.46 4.41 -9.33
CA GLU A 88 1.54 5.41 -9.45
C GLU A 88 2.28 5.30 -10.78
N ARG A 89 2.49 4.09 -11.31
CA ARG A 89 3.13 3.90 -12.61
C ARG A 89 2.29 4.43 -13.76
N ILE A 90 1.06 3.94 -13.89
CA ILE A 90 0.14 4.28 -14.99
C ILE A 90 0.01 5.80 -15.11
N TYR A 91 -0.21 6.48 -13.99
CA TYR A 91 -0.42 7.94 -13.99
C TYR A 91 0.87 8.77 -14.07
N ASN A 92 2.04 8.14 -13.97
CA ASN A 92 3.34 8.72 -14.36
C ASN A 92 3.79 8.32 -15.79
N GLY A 93 2.86 7.77 -16.60
CA GLY A 93 3.11 7.37 -17.99
C GLY A 93 4.03 6.17 -18.10
N MET A 94 3.95 5.25 -17.13
CA MET A 94 4.74 4.03 -17.09
C MET A 94 3.80 2.82 -17.17
N PRO A 95 4.16 1.79 -17.96
CA PRO A 95 3.35 0.57 -18.07
C PRO A 95 3.33 -0.20 -16.75
N LYS A 96 2.36 -1.11 -16.59
CA LYS A 96 2.33 -2.08 -15.48
C LYS A 96 3.67 -2.82 -15.41
N THR A 97 4.11 -3.11 -14.19
CA THR A 97 5.39 -3.78 -13.95
C THR A 97 5.36 -5.22 -14.43
N ASP A 98 6.35 -5.61 -15.23
CA ASP A 98 6.54 -7.01 -15.60
C ASP A 98 6.81 -7.87 -14.36
N MET A 99 6.35 -9.12 -14.37
CA MET A 99 6.76 -10.06 -13.33
C MET A 99 8.24 -10.43 -13.47
N LEU A 100 8.85 -10.83 -12.35
CA LEU A 100 10.20 -11.37 -12.34
C LEU A 100 10.24 -12.72 -13.07
N TYR A 101 11.17 -12.86 -14.01
CA TYR A 101 11.51 -14.13 -14.64
C TYR A 101 12.95 -14.51 -14.28
N TRP A 102 13.17 -15.75 -13.84
CA TRP A 102 14.47 -16.21 -13.37
C TRP A 102 15.57 -16.19 -14.45
N ASP A 103 15.16 -16.38 -15.71
CA ASP A 103 16.03 -16.48 -16.89
C ASP A 103 16.12 -15.19 -17.72
N GLN A 104 15.36 -14.15 -17.36
CA GLN A 104 15.36 -12.88 -18.10
C GLN A 104 16.13 -11.80 -17.32
N PRO A 105 16.73 -10.83 -18.02
CA PRO A 105 17.39 -9.72 -17.37
C PRO A 105 16.38 -8.85 -16.62
N ILE A 106 16.67 -8.55 -15.34
CA ILE A 106 16.03 -7.45 -14.62
C ILE A 106 16.56 -6.17 -15.25
N LYS A 107 15.75 -5.55 -16.13
CA LYS A 107 16.15 -4.38 -16.91
C LYS A 107 16.56 -3.21 -16.02
N VAL A 108 15.97 -3.07 -14.83
CA VAL A 108 16.22 -1.92 -13.94
C VAL A 108 17.25 -2.26 -12.86
N GLY A 109 18.40 -1.58 -12.91
CA GLY A 109 19.35 -1.54 -11.80
C GLY A 109 18.90 -0.63 -10.66
N TYR A 110 19.40 -0.86 -9.45
CA TYR A 110 19.04 -0.05 -8.27
C TYR A 110 20.23 0.12 -7.34
N ASN A 111 20.51 1.36 -6.94
CA ASN A 111 21.50 1.67 -5.92
C ASN A 111 20.79 2.19 -4.66
N PRO A 112 20.76 1.39 -3.57
CA PRO A 112 20.10 1.79 -2.34
C PRO A 112 20.68 3.04 -1.70
N LYS A 113 22.00 3.29 -1.85
CA LYS A 113 22.74 4.32 -1.11
C LYS A 113 22.45 4.29 0.41
N VAL A 114 22.22 3.10 0.97
CA VAL A 114 22.00 2.86 2.39
C VAL A 114 23.18 2.09 2.95
N THR A 115 23.65 2.52 4.11
CA THR A 115 24.69 1.85 4.89
C THR A 115 24.06 1.34 6.18
N SER A 116 24.36 0.10 6.55
CA SER A 116 23.95 -0.48 7.82
C SER A 116 24.58 0.27 9.00
N PRO A 117 24.03 0.17 10.21
CA PRO A 117 24.66 0.75 11.41
C PRO A 117 26.09 0.23 11.64
N GLY A 118 26.42 -0.96 11.14
CA GLY A 118 27.77 -1.55 11.21
C GLY A 118 28.75 -0.99 10.16
N GLY A 119 28.32 -0.09 9.28
CA GLY A 119 29.14 0.50 8.22
C GLY A 119 29.15 -0.29 6.90
N GLU A 120 28.40 -1.38 6.81
CA GLU A 120 28.30 -2.18 5.59
C GLU A 120 27.29 -1.56 4.62
N VAL A 121 27.71 -1.31 3.39
CA VAL A 121 26.81 -0.79 2.35
C VAL A 121 25.86 -1.89 1.86
N LEU A 122 24.58 -1.55 1.66
CA LEU A 122 23.67 -2.46 0.96
C LEU A 122 24.11 -2.61 -0.49
N TYR A 123 24.19 -3.84 -0.97
CA TYR A 123 24.67 -4.13 -2.30
C TYR A 123 23.77 -3.53 -3.38
N PRO A 124 24.32 -2.75 -4.34
CA PRO A 124 23.57 -2.27 -5.49
C PRO A 124 23.32 -3.42 -6.48
N ARG A 125 22.19 -3.35 -7.20
CA ARG A 125 21.91 -4.24 -8.34
C ARG A 125 22.24 -3.52 -9.65
N ALA A 126 23.09 -4.14 -10.47
CA ALA A 126 23.39 -3.65 -11.81
C ALA A 126 22.19 -3.84 -12.77
N PHE A 127 22.18 -3.06 -13.84
CA PHE A 127 21.25 -3.23 -14.95
C PHE A 127 21.36 -4.60 -15.60
N ASN A 128 20.24 -5.07 -16.15
CA ASN A 128 20.17 -6.29 -16.95
C ASN A 128 20.74 -7.52 -16.23
N MET A 129 20.73 -7.51 -14.89
CA MET A 129 21.16 -8.66 -14.08
C MET A 129 20.20 -9.83 -14.33
N VAL A 130 20.73 -10.98 -14.73
CA VAL A 130 19.95 -12.21 -14.89
C VAL A 130 20.01 -13.01 -13.58
N PRO A 131 18.87 -13.24 -12.89
CA PRO A 131 18.85 -13.92 -11.59
C PRO A 131 19.54 -15.29 -11.60
N ARG A 132 19.26 -16.15 -12.60
CA ARG A 132 19.86 -17.49 -12.68
C ARG A 132 21.37 -17.46 -12.87
N VAL A 133 21.89 -16.50 -13.64
CA VAL A 133 23.34 -16.37 -13.86
C VAL A 133 24.03 -15.94 -12.57
N PHE A 134 23.43 -15.02 -11.82
CA PHE A 134 24.03 -14.47 -10.61
C PHE A 134 23.91 -15.39 -9.39
N ASN A 135 22.76 -16.07 -9.22
CA ASN A 135 22.52 -16.96 -8.08
C ASN A 135 21.75 -18.23 -8.52
N PRO A 136 22.42 -19.16 -9.23
CA PRO A 136 21.76 -20.35 -9.77
C PRO A 136 21.18 -21.26 -8.68
N ALA A 137 21.87 -21.41 -7.55
CA ALA A 137 21.41 -22.23 -6.44
C ALA A 137 20.18 -21.63 -5.74
N GLY A 138 20.14 -20.31 -5.54
CA GLY A 138 18.99 -19.61 -4.98
C GLY A 138 17.78 -19.68 -5.90
N VAL A 139 17.98 -19.49 -7.21
CA VAL A 139 16.93 -19.66 -8.22
C VAL A 139 16.39 -21.09 -8.22
N TRP A 140 17.25 -22.11 -8.21
CA TRP A 140 16.81 -23.50 -8.17
C TRP A 140 15.97 -23.82 -6.93
N LYS A 141 16.37 -23.32 -5.74
CA LYS A 141 15.56 -23.45 -4.52
C LYS A 141 14.21 -22.75 -4.66
N ALA A 142 14.19 -21.52 -5.19
CA ALA A 142 12.96 -20.76 -5.40
C ALA A 142 12.00 -21.50 -6.36
N GLU A 143 12.51 -22.02 -7.47
CA GLU A 143 11.70 -22.80 -8.43
C GLU A 143 11.11 -24.07 -7.83
N ILE A 144 11.83 -24.76 -6.95
CA ILE A 144 11.28 -25.93 -6.23
C ILE A 144 10.13 -25.51 -5.32
N ILE A 145 10.28 -24.41 -4.59
CA ILE A 145 9.23 -23.90 -3.72
C ILE A 145 8.03 -23.45 -4.53
N GLU A 146 8.24 -22.73 -5.64
CA GLU A 146 7.17 -22.30 -6.54
C GLU A 146 6.41 -23.48 -7.13
N ARG A 147 7.11 -24.51 -7.60
CA ARG A 147 6.48 -25.75 -8.08
C ARG A 147 5.67 -26.40 -6.97
N ARG A 148 6.22 -26.54 -5.77
CA ARG A 148 5.46 -27.04 -4.62
C ARG A 148 4.25 -26.18 -4.30
N MET A 149 4.34 -24.85 -4.37
CA MET A 149 3.19 -23.98 -4.14
C MET A 149 2.10 -24.16 -5.20
N ILE A 150 2.47 -24.43 -6.45
CA ILE A 150 1.53 -24.65 -7.56
C ILE A 150 0.94 -26.07 -7.49
N ASP A 151 1.77 -27.07 -7.22
CA ASP A 151 1.41 -28.49 -7.15
C ASP A 151 0.62 -28.80 -5.86
N ASP A 152 1.04 -28.22 -4.72
CA ASP A 152 0.49 -28.43 -3.37
C ASP A 152 -0.37 -27.23 -2.90
N LEU A 153 -1.24 -26.67 -3.75
CA LEU A 153 -2.24 -25.63 -3.39
C LEU A 153 -3.19 -26.03 -2.22
N ASP A 154 -2.91 -27.12 -1.50
CA ASP A 154 -3.50 -27.56 -0.25
C ASP A 154 -2.73 -27.22 1.05
N PHE A 155 -1.50 -26.66 1.08
CA PHE A 155 -0.91 -26.19 2.37
C PHE A 155 -0.02 -24.96 2.30
N GLY A 156 -0.23 -24.06 3.27
CA GLY A 156 0.46 -22.78 3.44
C GLY A 156 1.91 -22.93 3.91
N ILE A 157 2.83 -22.44 3.07
CA ILE A 157 4.22 -22.13 3.44
C ILE A 157 4.57 -20.82 2.74
N ILE A 158 5.12 -19.85 3.46
CA ILE A 158 5.67 -18.60 2.89
C ILE A 158 7.14 -18.48 3.25
N PHE A 159 7.87 -17.95 2.26
CA PHE A 159 9.30 -17.84 2.04
C PHE A 159 10.20 -17.44 3.22
N TRP A 160 11.40 -18.03 3.18
CA TRP A 160 12.64 -17.48 3.73
C TRP A 160 13.57 -17.13 2.57
N VAL A 161 14.07 -15.90 2.54
CA VAL A 161 15.31 -15.59 1.84
C VAL A 161 16.37 -15.41 2.92
N GLU A 162 17.24 -16.41 3.08
CA GLU A 162 18.43 -16.30 3.93
C GLU A 162 19.33 -15.18 3.42
N TYR A 163 19.69 -14.25 4.33
CA TYR A 163 20.81 -13.31 4.26
C TYR A 163 21.21 -12.85 2.84
N VAL A 164 20.40 -11.97 2.26
CA VAL A 164 20.86 -11.12 1.16
C VAL A 164 21.05 -9.72 1.70
N SER A 165 22.30 -9.26 1.74
CA SER A 165 22.73 -7.90 2.12
C SER A 165 22.36 -6.85 1.07
N GLY A 166 21.17 -6.97 0.48
CA GLY A 166 20.57 -6.04 -0.46
C GLY A 166 19.33 -5.37 0.12
N PRO A 167 18.73 -4.40 -0.58
CA PRO A 167 17.54 -3.68 -0.12
C PRO A 167 16.33 -4.60 0.09
N MET A 168 16.20 -5.68 -0.67
CA MET A 168 15.14 -6.67 -0.48
C MET A 168 15.34 -7.58 0.74
N GLY A 169 16.50 -7.54 1.40
CA GLY A 169 16.79 -8.34 2.59
C GLY A 169 16.13 -7.82 3.87
N TYR A 170 15.61 -6.59 3.85
CA TYR A 170 14.96 -5.96 5.00
C TYR A 170 13.61 -5.37 4.60
N SER A 171 12.56 -5.63 5.39
CA SER A 171 11.22 -5.10 5.11
C SER A 171 11.16 -3.56 5.07
N LEU A 172 12.07 -2.88 5.79
CA LEU A 172 12.21 -1.41 5.82
C LEU A 172 12.81 -0.82 4.53
N THR A 173 13.43 -1.62 3.67
CA THR A 173 14.09 -1.14 2.44
C THR A 173 13.63 -1.87 1.19
N ALA A 174 12.84 -2.95 1.32
CA ALA A 174 12.41 -3.78 0.21
C ALA A 174 11.59 -3.01 -0.84
N ALA A 175 10.58 -2.24 -0.43
CA ALA A 175 9.77 -1.44 -1.36
C ALA A 175 10.55 -0.35 -2.11
N ARG A 176 11.75 0.00 -1.64
CA ARG A 176 12.59 0.96 -2.36
C ARG A 176 13.16 0.37 -3.65
N ASP A 177 13.25 -0.94 -3.80
CA ASP A 177 13.83 -1.57 -4.99
C ASP A 177 12.75 -1.88 -6.05
N PRO A 178 12.88 -1.48 -7.33
CA PRO A 178 11.91 -1.85 -8.38
C PRO A 178 11.70 -3.37 -8.53
N ALA A 179 12.71 -4.19 -8.27
CA ALA A 179 12.58 -5.64 -8.37
C ALA A 179 11.73 -6.25 -7.26
N PHE A 180 11.52 -5.54 -6.14
CA PHE A 180 10.54 -5.97 -5.14
C PHE A 180 9.16 -6.09 -5.79
N TYR A 181 8.76 -5.12 -6.60
CA TYR A 181 7.46 -5.16 -7.27
C TYR A 181 7.40 -6.17 -8.42
N MET A 182 8.52 -6.41 -9.11
CA MET A 182 8.59 -7.50 -10.10
C MET A 182 8.44 -8.87 -9.43
N PHE A 183 9.11 -9.07 -8.28
CA PHE A 183 8.97 -10.28 -7.47
C PHE A 183 7.57 -10.41 -6.89
N LEU A 184 6.99 -9.30 -6.40
CA LEU A 184 5.62 -9.24 -5.91
C LEU A 184 4.63 -9.67 -6.99
N ASN A 185 4.80 -9.19 -8.23
CA ASN A 185 3.95 -9.62 -9.35
C ASN A 185 4.12 -11.10 -9.69
N ARG A 186 5.33 -11.66 -9.56
CA ARG A 186 5.54 -13.11 -9.70
C ARG A 186 4.82 -13.89 -8.59
N LEU A 187 4.86 -13.40 -7.36
CA LEU A 187 4.14 -14.00 -6.24
C LEU A 187 2.62 -13.92 -6.45
N MET A 188 2.12 -12.77 -6.88
CA MET A 188 0.70 -12.58 -7.19
C MET A 188 0.25 -13.50 -8.33
N TYR A 189 1.09 -13.74 -9.34
CA TYR A 189 0.81 -14.68 -10.42
C TYR A 189 0.54 -16.12 -9.91
N ILE A 190 1.25 -16.57 -8.88
CA ILE A 190 1.04 -17.89 -8.27
C ILE A 190 -0.34 -17.94 -7.59
N PHE A 191 -0.69 -16.94 -6.77
CA PHE A 191 -2.01 -16.87 -6.13
C PHE A 191 -3.14 -16.68 -7.14
N LYS A 192 -2.87 -15.92 -8.21
CA LYS A 192 -3.81 -15.68 -9.31
C LYS A 192 -4.22 -16.99 -9.97
N HIS A 193 -3.30 -17.94 -10.15
CA HIS A 193 -3.64 -19.26 -10.70
C HIS A 193 -4.75 -19.96 -9.88
N HIS A 194 -4.67 -19.89 -8.55
CA HIS A 194 -5.72 -20.42 -7.67
C HIS A 194 -7.02 -19.59 -7.74
N LYS A 195 -6.92 -18.25 -7.72
CA LYS A 195 -8.08 -17.35 -7.78
C LYS A 195 -8.83 -17.44 -9.12
N ASP A 196 -8.13 -17.61 -10.23
CA ASP A 196 -8.73 -17.71 -11.57
C ASP A 196 -9.36 -19.11 -11.82
N ALA A 197 -8.97 -20.12 -11.05
CA ALA A 197 -9.63 -21.43 -11.01
C ALA A 197 -10.95 -21.41 -10.21
N MET A 198 -11.17 -20.40 -9.36
CA MET A 198 -12.45 -20.23 -8.67
C MET A 198 -13.54 -19.79 -9.66
N PRO A 199 -14.82 -20.16 -9.42
CA PRO A 199 -15.92 -19.62 -10.19
C PRO A 199 -15.98 -18.09 -10.10
N ALA A 200 -16.14 -17.45 -11.25
CA ALA A 200 -16.46 -16.02 -11.33
C ALA A 200 -17.78 -15.74 -10.59
N TYR A 201 -17.90 -14.54 -10.02
CA TYR A 201 -19.15 -14.14 -9.38
C TYR A 201 -20.28 -14.08 -10.40
N THR A 202 -21.47 -14.48 -9.97
CA THR A 202 -22.72 -14.31 -10.72
C THR A 202 -23.47 -13.07 -10.23
N LYS A 203 -24.47 -12.63 -11.00
CA LYS A 203 -25.29 -11.47 -10.61
C LYS A 203 -25.99 -11.69 -9.26
N ASN A 204 -26.36 -12.94 -8.95
CA ASN A 204 -26.98 -13.28 -7.67
C ASN A 204 -26.00 -13.21 -6.50
N ASP A 205 -24.71 -13.46 -6.73
CA ASP A 205 -23.69 -13.37 -5.68
C ASP A 205 -23.40 -11.90 -5.29
N LEU A 206 -23.56 -10.97 -6.23
CA LEU A 206 -23.31 -9.54 -6.03
C LEU A 206 -24.56 -8.76 -5.60
N HIS A 207 -25.74 -9.25 -5.96
CA HIS A 207 -27.01 -8.56 -5.72
C HIS A 207 -27.39 -8.56 -4.24
N PHE A 208 -27.72 -7.38 -3.71
CA PHE A 208 -28.32 -7.22 -2.39
C PHE A 208 -29.82 -6.88 -2.55
N PRO A 209 -30.73 -7.86 -2.38
CA PRO A 209 -32.15 -7.65 -2.62
C PRO A 209 -32.74 -6.53 -1.76
N GLY A 210 -33.47 -5.61 -2.41
CA GLY A 210 -34.17 -4.52 -1.75
C GLY A 210 -33.28 -3.35 -1.32
N VAL A 211 -31.99 -3.33 -1.71
CA VAL A 211 -31.06 -2.22 -1.45
C VAL A 211 -30.56 -1.66 -2.77
N LYS A 212 -30.57 -0.34 -2.92
CA LYS A 212 -30.11 0.35 -4.13
C LYS A 212 -29.35 1.62 -3.80
N ILE A 213 -28.24 1.86 -4.50
CA ILE A 213 -27.57 3.16 -4.49
C ILE A 213 -28.30 4.06 -5.50
N GLU A 214 -28.88 5.16 -5.02
CA GLU A 214 -29.61 6.12 -5.85
C GLU A 214 -28.70 7.18 -6.45
N SER A 215 -27.73 7.67 -5.67
CA SER A 215 -26.78 8.67 -6.12
C SER A 215 -25.48 8.61 -5.31
N VAL A 216 -24.38 8.99 -5.95
CA VAL A 216 -23.10 9.21 -5.28
C VAL A 216 -22.52 10.56 -5.66
N GLU A 217 -22.03 11.29 -4.66
CA GLU A 217 -21.29 12.54 -4.84
C GLU A 217 -19.92 12.38 -4.17
N VAL A 218 -18.86 12.71 -4.92
CA VAL A 218 -17.48 12.70 -4.41
C VAL A 218 -16.94 14.12 -4.48
N SER A 219 -16.50 14.65 -3.35
CA SER A 219 -15.86 15.98 -3.33
C SER A 219 -14.53 15.95 -4.10
N LYS A 220 -14.04 17.12 -4.50
CA LYS A 220 -12.84 17.25 -5.33
C LYS A 220 -11.61 16.57 -4.70
N LEU A 221 -10.99 15.65 -5.45
CA LEU A 221 -9.78 14.93 -5.04
C LEU A 221 -8.52 15.72 -5.43
N ILE A 222 -7.73 16.14 -4.44
CA ILE A 222 -6.54 16.96 -4.66
C ILE A 222 -5.36 16.37 -3.91
N THR A 223 -4.31 16.04 -4.65
CA THR A 223 -3.00 15.65 -4.13
C THR A 223 -2.02 16.82 -4.18
N TYR A 224 -1.00 16.79 -3.34
CA TYR A 224 0.09 17.75 -3.30
C TYR A 224 1.31 17.10 -2.64
N PHE A 225 2.44 17.77 -2.66
CA PHE A 225 3.60 17.39 -1.86
C PHE A 225 3.70 18.31 -0.65
N ASP A 226 3.93 17.73 0.54
CA ASP A 226 4.27 18.46 1.75
C ASP A 226 5.70 18.17 2.20
N HIS A 227 6.26 19.09 2.97
CA HIS A 227 7.55 18.89 3.61
C HIS A 227 7.34 18.22 4.97
N PHE A 228 8.14 17.18 5.24
CA PHE A 228 8.12 16.48 6.51
C PHE A 228 9.54 16.33 7.06
N ASP A 229 9.70 16.71 8.32
CA ASP A 229 10.96 16.59 9.03
C ASP A 229 11.11 15.20 9.66
N ILE A 230 12.10 14.45 9.20
CA ILE A 230 12.48 13.15 9.75
C ILE A 230 13.59 13.38 10.76
N ASP A 231 13.34 13.05 12.02
CA ASP A 231 14.37 13.08 13.07
C ASP A 231 15.40 11.96 12.81
N ALA A 232 16.61 12.36 12.41
CA ALA A 232 17.74 11.49 12.12
C ALA A 232 18.78 11.48 13.25
N THR A 233 18.47 12.11 14.39
CA THR A 233 19.39 12.29 15.52
C THR A 233 19.99 10.97 16.01
N TYR A 234 19.17 9.93 16.13
CA TYR A 234 19.61 8.60 16.60
C TYR A 234 20.38 7.78 15.56
N GLY A 235 20.40 8.22 14.30
CA GLY A 235 21.17 7.59 13.23
C GLY A 235 22.62 8.08 13.13
N LEU A 236 22.99 9.12 13.89
CA LEU A 236 24.30 9.76 13.81
C LEU A 236 25.13 9.48 15.06
N PRO A 237 26.42 9.13 14.93
CA PRO A 237 27.30 8.99 16.08
C PRO A 237 27.51 10.36 16.75
N ILE A 238 27.14 10.48 18.02
CA ILE A 238 27.47 11.65 18.83
C ILE A 238 28.71 11.38 19.71
N PRO A 239 29.53 12.40 20.00
CA PRO A 239 30.64 12.27 20.93
C PRO A 239 30.19 11.81 22.32
N ALA A 240 31.02 11.02 23.00
CA ALA A 240 30.67 10.37 24.28
C ALA A 240 30.41 11.35 25.45
N ASP A 241 30.94 12.57 25.35
CA ASP A 241 30.71 13.67 26.30
C ASP A 241 29.38 14.40 26.08
N LYS A 242 28.60 14.01 25.07
CA LYS A 242 27.37 14.69 24.66
C LYS A 242 26.16 13.76 24.75
N SER A 243 24.98 14.36 24.93
CA SER A 243 23.72 13.60 24.94
C SER A 243 22.98 13.75 23.63
N TYR A 244 22.27 12.70 23.19
CA TYR A 244 21.28 12.79 22.12
C TYR A 244 20.12 13.75 22.47
N LYS A 245 20.04 14.19 23.73
CA LYS A 245 19.13 15.25 24.18
C LYS A 245 19.54 16.64 23.71
N ASP A 246 20.82 16.86 23.41
CA ASP A 246 21.38 18.18 23.12
C ASP A 246 21.54 18.43 21.61
N TYR A 247 21.48 17.36 20.80
CA TYR A 247 21.65 17.41 19.36
C TYR A 247 20.36 17.09 18.64
N HIS A 248 20.10 17.85 17.57
CA HIS A 248 18.89 17.70 16.76
C HIS A 248 19.27 17.74 15.30
N TYR A 249 19.17 16.60 14.64
CA TYR A 249 19.41 16.49 13.22
C TYR A 249 18.14 16.05 12.54
N PHE A 250 17.66 16.88 11.61
CA PHE A 250 16.47 16.60 10.82
C PHE A 250 16.85 16.48 9.35
N GLY A 251 16.29 15.47 8.70
CA GLY A 251 16.24 15.38 7.24
C GLY A 251 14.86 15.81 6.76
N MET A 252 14.80 16.79 5.87
CA MET A 252 13.54 17.20 5.27
C MET A 252 13.25 16.34 4.03
N GLN A 253 12.09 15.68 4.00
CA GLN A 253 11.62 14.90 2.87
C GLN A 253 10.33 15.50 2.31
N SER A 254 10.23 15.61 0.99
CA SER A 254 8.97 15.93 0.32
C SER A 254 8.14 14.66 0.14
N ARG A 255 6.92 14.60 0.69
CA ARG A 255 6.05 13.41 0.68
C ARG A 255 4.71 13.71 0.03
N LEU A 256 4.15 12.71 -0.66
CA LEU A 256 2.83 12.85 -1.29
C LEU A 256 1.76 12.92 -0.20
N ASN A 257 0.82 13.84 -0.35
CA ASN A 257 -0.34 13.99 0.52
C ASN A 257 -1.59 14.39 -0.28
N HIS A 258 -2.75 14.45 0.38
CA HIS A 258 -4.01 14.88 -0.21
C HIS A 258 -4.84 15.76 0.73
N LYS A 259 -5.70 16.62 0.15
CA LYS A 259 -6.72 17.32 0.94
C LYS A 259 -7.77 16.31 1.39
N PRO A 260 -8.37 16.46 2.60
CA PRO A 260 -9.50 15.65 3.00
C PRO A 260 -10.64 15.78 1.99
N PHE A 261 -11.30 14.66 1.70
CA PHE A 261 -12.44 14.61 0.80
C PHE A 261 -13.55 13.76 1.42
N THR A 262 -14.78 13.96 0.96
CA THR A 262 -15.98 13.28 1.46
C THR A 262 -16.68 12.54 0.32
N TYR A 263 -17.19 11.35 0.64
CA TYR A 263 -18.15 10.62 -0.20
C TYR A 263 -19.54 10.74 0.43
N LYS A 264 -20.52 11.08 -0.40
CA LYS A 264 -21.92 11.13 0.00
C LYS A 264 -22.74 10.18 -0.86
N LEU A 265 -23.33 9.16 -0.24
CA LEU A 265 -24.13 8.14 -0.89
C LEU A 265 -25.58 8.29 -0.44
N THR A 266 -26.52 8.30 -1.39
CA THR A 266 -27.95 8.14 -1.10
C THR A 266 -28.32 6.70 -1.40
N VAL A 267 -28.75 5.96 -0.38
CA VAL A 267 -29.08 4.53 -0.49
C VAL A 267 -30.54 4.32 -0.10
N SER A 268 -31.31 3.68 -0.97
CA SER A 268 -32.69 3.29 -0.69
C SER A 268 -32.74 1.82 -0.25
N SER A 269 -33.58 1.53 0.76
CA SER A 269 -33.81 0.17 1.24
C SER A 269 -35.30 -0.13 1.46
N ASP A 270 -35.76 -1.31 1.03
CA ASP A 270 -37.15 -1.76 1.20
C ASP A 270 -37.48 -2.14 2.65
N HIS A 271 -36.44 -2.45 3.44
CA HIS A 271 -36.55 -2.89 4.83
C HIS A 271 -35.32 -2.43 5.65
N PRO A 272 -35.45 -2.29 6.98
CA PRO A 272 -34.29 -2.00 7.82
C PRO A 272 -33.29 -3.15 7.79
N THR A 273 -32.02 -2.86 7.53
CA THR A 273 -30.97 -3.87 7.43
C THR A 273 -29.60 -3.27 7.76
N ASP A 274 -28.70 -4.09 8.32
CA ASP A 274 -27.32 -3.71 8.55
C ASP A 274 -26.50 -4.04 7.28
N ALA A 275 -25.66 -3.11 6.86
CA ALA A 275 -24.88 -3.23 5.63
C ALA A 275 -23.44 -2.77 5.82
N ILE A 276 -22.55 -3.23 4.93
CA ILE A 276 -21.19 -2.71 4.77
C ILE A 276 -21.17 -1.85 3.50
N VAL A 277 -20.56 -0.67 3.60
CA VAL A 277 -20.16 0.13 2.43
C VAL A 277 -18.69 -0.15 2.15
N ARG A 278 -18.37 -0.46 0.88
CA ARG A 278 -17.00 -0.66 0.38
C ARG A 278 -16.71 0.36 -0.70
N ILE A 279 -15.53 0.98 -0.63
CA ILE A 279 -15.10 1.98 -1.61
C ILE A 279 -13.75 1.57 -2.16
N PHE A 280 -13.65 1.49 -3.48
CA PHE A 280 -12.40 1.20 -4.20
C PHE A 280 -12.10 2.28 -5.22
N ILE A 281 -10.82 2.49 -5.53
CA ILE A 281 -10.36 3.32 -6.66
C ILE A 281 -9.42 2.50 -7.55
N GLY A 282 -9.59 2.58 -8.86
CA GLY A 282 -8.79 1.84 -9.84
C GLY A 282 -8.52 2.65 -11.11
N PRO A 283 -7.72 2.09 -12.02
CA PRO A 283 -7.39 2.75 -13.27
C PRO A 283 -8.59 2.71 -14.22
N LYS A 284 -8.87 3.83 -14.90
CA LYS A 284 -9.81 3.86 -16.02
C LYS A 284 -9.14 3.52 -17.35
N PHE A 285 -7.88 3.95 -17.48
CA PHE A 285 -7.07 3.80 -18.68
C PHE A 285 -5.73 3.14 -18.35
N ASP A 286 -5.09 2.55 -19.34
CA ASP A 286 -3.70 2.10 -19.26
C ASP A 286 -2.71 3.28 -19.38
N SER A 287 -1.40 2.99 -19.42
CA SER A 287 -0.37 4.01 -19.54
C SER A 287 -0.30 4.72 -20.91
N GLU A 288 -1.01 4.18 -21.90
CA GLU A 288 -1.11 4.70 -23.27
C GLU A 288 -2.49 5.33 -23.54
N ASP A 289 -3.27 5.57 -22.48
CA ASP A 289 -4.62 6.14 -22.49
C ASP A 289 -5.68 5.27 -23.20
N HIS A 290 -5.47 3.95 -23.31
CA HIS A 290 -6.50 3.01 -23.78
C HIS A 290 -7.44 2.63 -22.62
N PRO A 291 -8.77 2.54 -22.86
CA PRO A 291 -9.72 2.15 -21.82
C PRO A 291 -9.50 0.69 -21.41
N LEU A 292 -9.48 0.44 -20.11
CA LEU A 292 -9.36 -0.91 -19.54
C LEU A 292 -10.73 -1.53 -19.30
N THR A 293 -10.85 -2.82 -19.58
CA THR A 293 -11.96 -3.63 -19.07
C THR A 293 -11.85 -3.80 -17.56
N LEU A 294 -12.95 -4.16 -16.90
CA LEU A 294 -12.96 -4.42 -15.47
C LEU A 294 -12.04 -5.58 -15.10
N ASP A 295 -11.94 -6.64 -15.92
CA ASP A 295 -11.05 -7.78 -15.65
C ASP A 295 -9.57 -7.40 -15.76
N GLU A 296 -9.20 -6.52 -16.70
CA GLU A 296 -7.84 -6.00 -16.82
C GLU A 296 -7.48 -5.06 -15.65
N ALA A 297 -8.45 -4.27 -15.18
CA ALA A 297 -8.25 -3.29 -14.12
C ALA A 297 -8.39 -3.86 -12.69
N ARG A 298 -9.11 -4.98 -12.49
CA ARG A 298 -9.52 -5.47 -11.15
C ARG A 298 -8.39 -5.59 -10.14
N GLU A 299 -7.22 -6.09 -10.56
CA GLU A 299 -6.05 -6.28 -9.70
C GLU A 299 -5.36 -4.96 -9.32
N ALA A 300 -5.69 -3.87 -10.00
CA ALA A 300 -5.18 -2.53 -9.73
C ALA A 300 -6.18 -1.66 -8.95
N TYR A 301 -7.34 -2.20 -8.54
CA TYR A 301 -8.22 -1.51 -7.60
C TYR A 301 -7.63 -1.54 -6.19
N VAL A 302 -7.70 -0.39 -5.53
CA VAL A 302 -7.25 -0.16 -4.15
C VAL A 302 -8.48 0.12 -3.30
N GLU A 303 -8.74 -0.73 -2.30
CA GLU A 303 -9.73 -0.45 -1.26
C GLU A 303 -9.38 0.82 -0.47
N LEU A 304 -10.25 1.83 -0.55
CA LEU A 304 -10.13 3.10 0.16
C LEU A 304 -10.83 3.07 1.51
N ASP A 305 -11.93 2.34 1.63
CA ASP A 305 -12.69 2.28 2.87
C ASP A 305 -13.60 1.07 2.94
N ARG A 306 -13.88 0.66 4.18
CA ARG A 306 -14.90 -0.32 4.54
C ARG A 306 -15.46 0.03 5.89
N PHE A 307 -16.78 0.17 5.96
CA PHE A 307 -17.45 0.54 7.21
C PHE A 307 -18.89 0.05 7.24
N ALA A 308 -19.39 -0.18 8.46
CA ALA A 308 -20.76 -0.60 8.68
C ALA A 308 -21.72 0.59 8.72
N VAL A 309 -22.92 0.39 8.16
CA VAL A 309 -24.03 1.34 8.17
C VAL A 309 -25.32 0.61 8.52
N LYS A 310 -26.24 1.32 9.18
CA LYS A 310 -27.60 0.83 9.44
C LYS A 310 -28.55 1.51 8.47
N LEU A 311 -29.12 0.75 7.56
CA LEU A 311 -30.09 1.26 6.59
C LEU A 311 -31.49 1.21 7.22
N THR A 312 -32.23 2.29 7.07
CA THR A 312 -33.66 2.34 7.42
C THR A 312 -34.51 2.02 6.19
N LYS A 313 -35.78 1.69 6.39
CA LYS A 313 -36.72 1.58 5.26
C LYS A 313 -36.92 2.98 4.63
N GLY A 314 -36.75 3.07 3.32
CA GLY A 314 -36.73 4.33 2.57
C GLY A 314 -35.31 4.77 2.24
N GLU A 315 -35.08 6.08 2.16
CA GLU A 315 -33.76 6.64 1.83
C GLU A 315 -32.92 6.90 3.08
N THR A 316 -31.64 6.51 3.01
CA THR A 316 -30.60 6.83 3.98
C THR A 316 -29.49 7.59 3.27
N VAL A 317 -29.15 8.78 3.77
CA VAL A 317 -27.99 9.56 3.28
C VAL A 317 -26.80 9.24 4.17
N ILE A 318 -25.74 8.74 3.55
CA ILE A 318 -24.48 8.38 4.20
C ILE A 318 -23.44 9.38 3.76
N GLU A 319 -22.83 10.08 4.70
CA GLU A 319 -21.73 11.00 4.46
C GLU A 319 -20.50 10.52 5.24
N ARG A 320 -19.35 10.42 4.57
CA ARG A 320 -18.12 9.93 5.19
C ARG A 320 -16.89 10.64 4.68
N ASN A 321 -16.10 11.17 5.60
CA ASN A 321 -14.83 11.84 5.30
C ASN A 321 -13.68 10.83 5.18
N SER A 322 -12.69 11.15 4.34
CA SER A 322 -11.49 10.33 4.13
C SER A 322 -10.75 10.01 5.43
N LYS A 323 -10.76 10.94 6.40
CA LYS A 323 -10.12 10.78 7.72
C LYS A 323 -10.78 9.75 8.63
N GLU A 324 -12.02 9.39 8.34
CA GLU A 324 -12.74 8.36 9.11
C GLU A 324 -12.44 6.95 8.60
N SER A 325 -11.69 6.82 7.50
CA SER A 325 -11.34 5.53 6.93
C SER A 325 -10.58 4.68 7.93
N THR A 326 -11.02 3.43 8.06
CA THR A 326 -10.32 2.46 8.91
C THR A 326 -9.23 1.71 8.16
N ALA A 327 -9.02 1.97 6.86
CA ALA A 327 -7.93 1.37 6.10
C ALA A 327 -6.57 2.04 6.39
N PHE A 328 -6.56 3.34 6.70
CA PHE A 328 -5.35 4.14 6.73
C PHE A 328 -5.02 4.65 8.14
N THR A 329 -3.75 5.00 8.35
CA THR A 329 -3.26 5.53 9.63
C THR A 329 -2.56 6.86 9.41
N GLU A 330 -2.75 7.78 10.36
CA GLU A 330 -2.02 9.05 10.42
C GLU A 330 -0.51 8.83 10.60
N ASP A 331 0.26 9.89 10.36
CA ASP A 331 1.69 9.88 10.65
C ASP A 331 1.95 9.67 12.15
N LYS A 332 2.97 8.86 12.45
CA LYS A 332 3.32 8.52 13.82
C LYS A 332 3.97 9.69 14.54
N GLU A 333 3.63 9.83 15.82
CA GLU A 333 4.32 10.75 16.71
C GLU A 333 5.82 10.38 16.82
N GLY A 334 6.69 11.37 16.65
CA GLY A 334 8.13 11.18 16.83
C GLY A 334 8.51 10.94 18.29
N ILE A 335 9.57 10.15 18.52
CA ILE A 335 10.06 9.76 19.86
C ILE A 335 10.24 10.97 20.78
N ARG A 336 10.70 12.11 20.25
CA ARG A 336 10.94 13.32 21.04
C ARG A 336 9.65 13.94 21.56
N SER A 337 8.61 14.03 20.72
CA SER A 337 7.30 14.55 21.14
C SER A 337 6.71 13.67 22.22
N MET A 338 6.78 12.35 22.02
CA MET A 338 6.39 11.36 23.03
C MET A 338 7.18 11.52 24.33
N TYR A 339 8.50 11.67 24.27
CA TYR A 339 9.36 11.87 25.45
C TYR A 339 9.01 13.16 26.22
N THR A 340 8.80 14.27 25.50
CA THR A 340 8.38 15.54 26.11
C THR A 340 7.05 15.40 26.83
N ARG A 341 6.05 14.73 26.22
CA ARG A 341 4.75 14.48 26.86
C ARG A 341 4.89 13.66 28.14
N VAL A 342 5.68 12.58 28.11
CA VAL A 342 5.93 11.73 29.29
C VAL A 342 6.63 12.54 30.37
N LYS A 343 7.68 13.30 30.04
CA LYS A 343 8.39 14.15 30.99
C LYS A 343 7.47 15.17 31.65
N ASN A 344 6.68 15.88 30.85
CA ASN A 344 5.72 16.86 31.35
C ASN A 344 4.71 16.22 32.29
N SER A 345 4.17 15.03 31.98
CA SER A 345 3.23 14.35 32.89
C SER A 345 3.84 13.98 34.24
N ILE A 346 5.12 13.61 34.28
CA ILE A 346 5.83 13.29 35.53
C ILE A 346 6.07 14.56 36.35
N GLU A 347 6.48 15.65 35.70
CA GLU A 347 6.84 16.91 36.36
C GLU A 347 5.62 17.74 36.81
N THR A 348 4.58 17.81 35.97
CA THR A 348 3.39 18.66 36.19
C THR A 348 2.22 17.94 36.84
N LYS A 349 2.28 16.60 36.95
CA LYS A 349 1.16 15.70 37.34
C LYS A 349 -0.06 15.74 36.41
N GLU A 350 0.10 16.22 35.18
CA GLU A 350 -0.94 16.11 34.15
C GLU A 350 -1.21 14.65 33.78
N THR A 351 -2.47 14.33 33.45
CA THR A 351 -2.86 12.98 33.03
C THR A 351 -2.22 12.63 31.68
N PHE A 352 -1.41 11.57 31.65
CA PHE A 352 -0.84 11.04 30.43
C PHE A 352 -1.81 10.04 29.78
N TYR A 353 -2.40 10.41 28.65
CA TYR A 353 -3.18 9.50 27.83
C TYR A 353 -2.25 8.63 26.99
N VAL A 354 -2.28 7.33 27.26
CA VAL A 354 -1.61 6.31 26.45
C VAL A 354 -2.55 5.90 25.33
N THR A 355 -2.03 5.80 24.10
CA THR A 355 -2.76 5.14 23.02
C THR A 355 -2.64 3.63 23.23
N ASP A 356 -3.74 2.97 23.62
CA ASP A 356 -3.76 1.56 24.03
C ASP A 356 -3.43 0.56 22.91
N SER A 357 -3.48 0.97 21.64
CA SER A 357 -3.05 0.13 20.52
C SER A 357 -2.36 0.95 19.43
N TYR A 358 -1.16 0.52 19.05
CA TYR A 358 -0.55 0.96 17.79
C TYR A 358 -1.11 0.09 16.68
N THR A 359 -1.82 0.72 15.76
CA THR A 359 -2.37 0.05 14.60
C THR A 359 -1.35 0.09 13.47
N CYS A 360 -1.10 -1.07 12.88
CA CYS A 360 -0.50 -1.14 11.57
C CYS A 360 -1.49 -0.51 10.57
N GLY A 361 -1.00 0.19 9.55
CA GLY A 361 -1.84 0.71 8.48
C GLY A 361 -1.03 1.37 7.38
N MET A 362 -1.64 1.46 6.19
CA MET A 362 -1.05 2.22 5.10
C MET A 362 -1.15 3.72 5.45
N PRO A 363 -0.12 4.54 5.15
CA PRO A 363 -0.18 5.96 5.49
C PRO A 363 -1.36 6.67 4.80
N GLU A 364 -2.15 7.42 5.57
CA GLU A 364 -3.31 8.19 5.06
C GLU A 364 -2.93 9.07 3.89
N ARG A 365 -1.80 9.78 3.96
CA ARG A 365 -1.31 10.65 2.88
C ARG A 365 -1.16 9.94 1.52
N LEU A 366 -1.00 8.61 1.52
CA LEU A 366 -0.87 7.77 0.33
C LEU A 366 -2.20 7.13 -0.11
N MET A 367 -3.33 7.50 0.50
CA MET A 367 -4.67 6.95 0.24
C MET A 367 -5.05 6.98 -1.24
N ILE A 368 -4.78 8.10 -1.91
CA ILE A 368 -5.04 8.26 -3.35
C ILE A 368 -3.72 8.46 -4.14
N PRO A 369 -3.68 8.00 -5.40
CA PRO A 369 -2.54 8.21 -6.30
C PRO A 369 -2.33 9.67 -6.66
N LYS A 370 -1.09 10.02 -6.99
CA LYS A 370 -0.76 11.35 -7.48
C LYS A 370 -1.57 11.67 -8.76
N GLY A 371 -2.26 12.80 -8.75
CA GLY A 371 -3.01 13.31 -9.91
C GLY A 371 -2.15 14.04 -10.94
N SER A 372 -2.81 14.77 -11.85
CA SER A 372 -2.18 15.77 -12.72
C SER A 372 -2.75 17.17 -12.46
N HIS A 373 -2.10 18.21 -12.96
CA HIS A 373 -2.61 19.58 -12.84
C HIS A 373 -4.02 19.75 -13.45
N ASP A 374 -4.27 19.13 -14.61
CA ASP A 374 -5.56 19.18 -15.30
C ASP A 374 -6.59 18.15 -14.78
N GLY A 375 -6.16 17.27 -13.87
CA GLY A 375 -6.95 16.13 -13.40
C GLY A 375 -6.68 14.86 -14.23
N ARG A 376 -6.49 13.73 -13.54
CA ARG A 376 -6.44 12.39 -14.15
C ARG A 376 -7.72 11.63 -13.83
N HIS A 377 -8.28 10.93 -14.81
CA HIS A 377 -9.47 10.11 -14.62
C HIS A 377 -9.15 8.82 -13.88
N PHE A 378 -9.97 8.49 -12.89
CA PHE A 378 -9.97 7.21 -12.18
C PHE A 378 -11.40 6.68 -12.13
N MET A 379 -11.54 5.37 -11.91
CA MET A 379 -12.84 4.78 -11.59
C MET A 379 -12.92 4.50 -10.10
N MET A 380 -13.93 5.07 -9.45
CA MET A 380 -14.33 4.69 -8.11
C MET A 380 -15.50 3.71 -8.15
N TYR A 381 -15.46 2.70 -7.30
CA TYR A 381 -16.57 1.77 -7.10
C TYR A 381 -17.06 1.87 -5.66
N MET A 382 -18.36 2.06 -5.50
CA MET A 382 -19.07 2.11 -4.23
C MET A 382 -20.04 0.95 -4.20
N MET A 383 -19.97 0.14 -3.14
CA MET A 383 -20.76 -1.09 -3.04
C MET A 383 -21.39 -1.18 -1.67
N VAL A 384 -22.67 -1.54 -1.63
CA VAL A 384 -23.38 -1.84 -0.39
C VAL A 384 -23.64 -3.35 -0.34
N THR A 385 -23.10 -4.02 0.67
CA THR A 385 -23.25 -5.47 0.86
C THR A 385 -23.92 -5.79 2.20
N PRO A 386 -24.61 -6.94 2.33
CA PRO A 386 -25.20 -7.33 3.61
C PRO A 386 -24.14 -7.46 4.70
N PHE A 387 -24.46 -7.02 5.92
CA PHE A 387 -23.57 -7.19 7.06
C PHE A 387 -24.18 -8.12 8.11
N GLU A 388 -23.50 -9.23 8.35
CA GLU A 388 -23.78 -10.08 9.50
C GLU A 388 -22.63 -9.93 10.50
N HIS A 389 -22.92 -9.36 11.69
CA HIS A 389 -21.94 -9.19 12.76
C HIS A 389 -21.32 -10.53 13.18
N LYS A 390 -20.10 -10.83 12.69
CA LYS A 390 -19.51 -12.16 12.89
C LYS A 390 -18.17 -12.23 13.64
N ARG A 391 -17.56 -11.11 14.05
CA ARG A 391 -16.41 -11.03 15.00
C ARG A 391 -16.00 -9.55 15.19
N GLN A 392 -15.30 -9.24 16.27
CA GLN A 392 -14.74 -7.89 16.50
C GLN A 392 -13.26 -8.00 16.89
N PHE A 393 -12.39 -7.59 15.98
CA PHE A 393 -11.02 -7.18 16.30
C PHE A 393 -10.76 -5.85 15.60
N GLU A 394 -10.52 -4.82 16.41
CA GLU A 394 -10.29 -3.46 15.94
C GLU A 394 -8.85 -3.32 15.47
N SER A 395 -8.68 -3.31 14.16
CA SER A 395 -7.41 -3.07 13.46
C SER A 395 -7.73 -2.58 12.05
N PRO A 396 -6.84 -1.82 11.40
CA PRO A 396 -7.03 -1.46 10.01
C PRO A 396 -7.15 -2.66 9.08
N ILE A 397 -7.90 -2.49 7.99
CA ILE A 397 -8.24 -3.55 7.03
C ILE A 397 -6.98 -4.21 6.46
N TYR A 398 -5.94 -3.41 6.16
CA TYR A 398 -4.65 -3.88 5.66
C TYR A 398 -3.84 -4.71 6.65
N CYS A 399 -4.23 -4.69 7.93
CA CYS A 399 -3.50 -5.30 9.03
C CYS A 399 -4.36 -6.30 9.79
N GLY A 400 -5.33 -6.92 9.12
CA GLY A 400 -6.13 -8.02 9.66
C GLY A 400 -7.27 -7.59 10.56
N GLY A 401 -7.71 -6.34 10.46
CA GLY A 401 -8.98 -5.89 11.01
C GLY A 401 -10.11 -6.84 10.66
N SER A 402 -10.80 -7.35 11.68
CA SER A 402 -12.01 -8.18 11.50
C SER A 402 -13.28 -7.46 11.97
N GLN A 403 -13.18 -6.20 12.43
CA GLN A 403 -14.31 -5.38 12.84
C GLN A 403 -15.43 -5.31 11.80
N TYR A 404 -15.07 -5.26 10.51
CA TYR A 404 -16.01 -5.26 9.39
C TYR A 404 -15.90 -6.52 8.54
N TYR A 405 -15.63 -7.67 9.19
CA TYR A 405 -15.68 -8.96 8.52
C TYR A 405 -17.13 -9.41 8.36
N ASP A 406 -17.57 -9.50 7.11
CA ASP A 406 -18.94 -9.85 6.69
C ASP A 406 -19.03 -11.25 6.06
N GLY A 407 -17.98 -12.07 6.19
CA GLY A 407 -17.93 -13.40 5.59
C GLY A 407 -17.41 -13.41 4.15
N LEU A 408 -17.31 -12.25 3.48
CA LEU A 408 -16.81 -12.15 2.12
C LEU A 408 -15.26 -12.22 2.10
N PRO A 409 -14.67 -12.61 0.96
CA PRO A 409 -13.23 -12.58 0.80
C PRO A 409 -12.64 -11.17 0.92
N TYR A 410 -11.39 -11.07 1.36
CA TYR A 410 -10.61 -9.85 1.21
C TYR A 410 -10.44 -9.52 -0.28
N GLY A 411 -10.63 -8.25 -0.64
CA GLY A 411 -10.64 -7.78 -2.03
C GLY A 411 -11.94 -8.06 -2.78
N PHE A 412 -12.97 -8.63 -2.15
CA PHE A 412 -14.28 -8.78 -2.78
C PHE A 412 -14.78 -7.42 -3.30
N PRO A 413 -15.35 -7.36 -4.51
CA PRO A 413 -15.59 -8.44 -5.49
C PRO A 413 -14.48 -8.58 -6.56
N PHE A 414 -13.37 -7.85 -6.43
CA PHE A 414 -12.27 -7.83 -7.41
C PHE A 414 -11.23 -8.94 -7.19
N ASP A 415 -11.41 -9.77 -6.17
CA ASP A 415 -10.52 -10.89 -5.85
C ASP A 415 -10.60 -12.07 -6.82
N ARG A 416 -11.62 -12.09 -7.71
CA ARG A 416 -11.85 -13.14 -8.72
C ARG A 416 -11.90 -12.58 -10.14
N ARG A 417 -11.72 -13.46 -11.13
CA ARG A 417 -11.87 -13.13 -12.54
C ARG A 417 -13.28 -12.60 -12.86
N VAL A 418 -13.35 -11.66 -13.79
CA VAL A 418 -14.60 -11.08 -14.29
C VAL A 418 -14.84 -11.59 -15.71
N GLU A 419 -15.80 -12.49 -15.87
CA GLU A 419 -16.12 -13.06 -17.20
C GLU A 419 -17.05 -12.15 -18.01
N TYR A 420 -18.02 -11.54 -17.34
CA TYR A 420 -18.96 -10.60 -17.94
C TYR A 420 -19.12 -9.39 -17.02
N GLU A 421 -18.76 -8.19 -17.50
CA GLU A 421 -18.87 -6.96 -16.71
C GLU A 421 -20.31 -6.65 -16.30
N ASP A 422 -21.30 -7.05 -17.11
CA ASP A 422 -22.73 -6.83 -16.83
C ASP A 422 -23.22 -7.49 -15.54
N VAL A 423 -22.47 -8.47 -15.02
CA VAL A 423 -22.75 -9.08 -13.72
C VAL A 423 -22.62 -8.05 -12.58
N PHE A 424 -21.75 -7.05 -12.73
CA PHE A 424 -21.57 -5.97 -11.75
C PHE A 424 -22.66 -4.89 -11.85
N ASN A 425 -23.54 -4.94 -12.85
CA ASN A 425 -24.69 -4.05 -12.98
C ASN A 425 -25.84 -4.51 -12.06
N VAL A 426 -25.61 -4.39 -10.76
CA VAL A 426 -26.58 -4.63 -9.68
C VAL A 426 -26.94 -3.31 -8.98
N PRO A 427 -28.19 -3.14 -8.48
CA PRO A 427 -28.63 -1.87 -7.89
C PRO A 427 -27.81 -1.38 -6.70
N ASN A 428 -27.18 -2.29 -5.95
CA ASN A 428 -26.39 -1.99 -4.77
C ASN A 428 -24.92 -1.65 -5.08
N PHE A 429 -24.52 -1.61 -6.35
CA PHE A 429 -23.19 -1.21 -6.81
C PHE A 429 -23.30 0.07 -7.66
N HIS A 430 -22.36 0.99 -7.50
CA HIS A 430 -22.26 2.22 -8.29
C HIS A 430 -20.82 2.44 -8.72
N ARG A 431 -20.62 2.90 -9.95
CA ARG A 431 -19.32 3.28 -10.50
C ARG A 431 -19.33 4.77 -10.81
N GLU A 432 -18.32 5.49 -10.35
CA GLU A 432 -18.21 6.94 -10.50
C GLU A 432 -16.87 7.31 -11.14
N ASP A 433 -16.90 8.07 -12.24
CA ASP A 433 -15.70 8.61 -12.87
C ASP A 433 -15.25 9.85 -12.11
N VAL A 434 -14.04 9.80 -11.55
CA VAL A 434 -13.51 10.87 -10.71
C VAL A 434 -12.21 11.42 -11.26
N LEU A 435 -12.00 12.72 -11.07
CA LEU A 435 -10.76 13.41 -11.43
C LEU A 435 -9.90 13.64 -10.19
N VAL A 436 -8.66 13.12 -10.21
CA VAL A 436 -7.64 13.40 -9.20
C VAL A 436 -6.70 14.48 -9.72
N TYR A 437 -6.70 15.62 -9.02
CA TYR A 437 -5.85 16.75 -9.34
C TYR A 437 -4.56 16.71 -8.54
N HIS A 438 -3.50 17.31 -9.06
CA HIS A 438 -2.26 17.56 -8.33
C HIS A 438 -1.96 19.05 -8.35
N LYS A 439 -1.68 19.62 -7.17
CA LYS A 439 -1.38 21.04 -7.01
C LYS A 439 -0.05 21.23 -6.30
N TYR A 440 0.60 22.35 -6.57
CA TYR A 440 1.75 22.78 -5.80
C TYR A 440 1.32 23.21 -4.39
N GLU A 441 2.19 23.00 -3.41
CA GLU A 441 1.96 23.38 -2.00
C GLU A 441 1.55 24.86 -1.87
N SER A 442 2.16 25.75 -2.67
CA SER A 442 1.82 27.18 -2.70
C SER A 442 0.40 27.49 -3.15
N GLU A 443 -0.22 26.61 -3.94
CA GLU A 443 -1.61 26.75 -4.41
C GLU A 443 -2.59 26.20 -3.37
N ILE A 444 -2.16 25.18 -2.62
CA ILE A 444 -2.94 24.59 -1.53
C ILE A 444 -3.12 25.59 -0.39
N ASN A 445 -2.04 26.25 0.03
CA ASN A 445 -2.06 27.20 1.15
C ASN A 445 -2.85 28.50 0.89
N LYS A 446 -3.19 28.77 -0.38
CA LYS A 446 -4.01 29.93 -0.80
C LYS A 446 -5.51 29.60 -0.89
N SER A 447 -5.89 28.32 -0.80
CA SER A 447 -7.24 27.79 -1.01
C SER A 447 -7.76 27.08 0.22
#